data_AF-Q2S5W2-F1
#
_entry.id   AF-Q2S5W2-F1
#
_cell.length_a   1.000
_cell.length_b   1.000
_cell.length_c   1.000
_cell.angle_alpha   90.00
_cell.angle_beta   90.00
_cell.angle_gamma   90.00
#
_symmetry.space_group_name_H-M   'P 1'
#
loop_
_entity.id
_entity.type
_entity.pdbx_description
1 polymer ?
#
loop_
_entity_poly.entity_id
_entity_poly.type
_entity_poly.pdbx_seq_one_letter_code
_entity_poly.pdbx_strand_id
1 'polypeptide(L)'
;MAEARAAHEHRAGASHRDQHPGRLQPTSVGEMGQFPRARERLFRVIDASGVPGAVLLSGDRHISELSRHDEAAGDSLYEFTSSGLTHHAPMHEAANRHRVGPLVAALNYGLVTIDWAADPVTLRFEVRGTDNETLLDHTLSLSALQPSGGS
;
A
#
# COMPACT_ATOMS: atom_id res chain seq x y z
N MET A 1 -21.42 -10.22 -61.66
CA MET A 1 -20.40 -10.80 -62.56
C MET A 1 -19.05 -10.50 -61.94
N ALA A 2 -18.26 -11.39 -61.35
CA ALA A 2 -18.32 -12.79 -60.93
C ALA A 2 -17.12 -12.91 -59.95
N GLU A 3 -17.34 -13.31 -58.69
CA GLU A 3 -16.80 -14.55 -58.10
C GLU A 3 -15.37 -14.98 -58.49
N ALA A 4 -14.49 -15.15 -57.49
CA ALA A 4 -13.90 -16.46 -57.16
C ALA A 4 -13.03 -16.41 -55.88
N ARG A 5 -13.14 -17.49 -55.09
CA ARG A 5 -12.54 -17.79 -53.77
C ARG A 5 -11.12 -18.39 -53.89
N ALA A 6 -10.33 -18.27 -52.81
CA ALA A 6 -9.53 -19.32 -52.14
C ALA A 6 -8.80 -18.68 -50.95
N ALA A 7 -9.04 -19.00 -49.67
CA ALA A 7 -8.80 -20.25 -48.94
C ALA A 7 -7.34 -20.75 -49.04
N HIS A 8 -6.51 -20.39 -48.06
CA HIS A 8 -5.39 -21.22 -47.66
C HIS A 8 -5.19 -21.16 -46.14
N GLU A 9 -5.49 -22.28 -45.50
CA GLU A 9 -5.15 -22.61 -44.13
C GLU A 9 -3.66 -22.94 -44.05
N HIS A 10 -2.96 -22.42 -43.03
CA HIS A 10 -1.70 -23.00 -42.59
C HIS A 10 -1.77 -23.22 -41.07
N ARG A 11 -2.13 -24.46 -40.71
CA ARG A 11 -1.83 -25.06 -39.41
C ARG A 11 -0.44 -25.68 -39.47
N ALA A 12 0.48 -25.25 -38.61
CA ALA A 12 1.50 -26.11 -38.00
C ALA A 12 2.29 -25.30 -36.98
N GLY A 13 2.53 -25.89 -35.80
CA GLY A 13 3.54 -25.39 -34.87
C GLY A 13 3.08 -25.28 -33.42
N ALA A 14 2.64 -26.38 -32.82
CA ALA A 14 2.68 -26.52 -31.37
C ALA A 14 4.15 -26.46 -30.93
N SER A 15 4.61 -25.30 -30.49
CA SER A 15 5.90 -25.17 -29.79
C SER A 15 5.62 -25.17 -28.30
N HIS A 16 5.83 -26.35 -27.72
CA HIS A 16 5.97 -26.59 -26.30
C HIS A 16 7.13 -25.71 -25.78
N ARG A 17 6.80 -24.51 -25.28
CA ARG A 17 7.74 -23.69 -24.50
C ARG A 17 7.32 -23.76 -23.05
N ASP A 18 7.99 -24.69 -22.40
CA ASP A 18 8.49 -24.63 -21.04
C ASP A 18 7.91 -23.50 -20.18
N GLN A 19 7.01 -23.89 -19.29
CA GLN A 19 6.47 -23.02 -18.25
C GLN A 19 7.59 -22.74 -17.26
N HIS A 20 8.37 -21.68 -17.51
CA HIS A 20 9.24 -21.11 -16.49
C HIS A 20 8.38 -20.74 -15.27
N PRO A 21 8.70 -21.24 -14.06
CA PRO A 21 7.97 -20.84 -12.87
C PRO A 21 8.07 -19.33 -12.71
N GLY A 22 6.91 -18.73 -12.47
CA GLY A 22 6.67 -17.29 -12.50
C GLY A 22 7.79 -16.52 -11.82
N ARG A 23 8.29 -15.52 -12.55
CA ARG A 23 9.10 -14.43 -11.99
C ARG A 23 8.45 -13.99 -10.69
N LEU A 24 9.12 -14.25 -9.57
CA LEU A 24 8.75 -13.71 -8.27
C LEU A 24 8.54 -12.21 -8.51
N GLN A 25 7.29 -11.75 -8.34
CA GLN A 25 7.01 -10.31 -8.34
C GLN A 25 7.95 -9.70 -7.29
N PRO A 26 8.57 -8.55 -7.56
CA PRO A 26 9.48 -7.94 -6.61
C PRO A 26 8.73 -7.84 -5.28
N THR A 27 9.24 -8.55 -4.28
CA THR A 27 8.79 -8.43 -2.89
C THR A 27 8.77 -6.95 -2.59
N SER A 28 7.64 -6.43 -2.09
CA SER A 28 7.48 -5.04 -1.70
C SER A 28 8.78 -4.52 -1.08
N VAL A 29 9.44 -3.59 -1.75
CA VAL A 29 10.71 -3.03 -1.28
C VAL A 29 10.34 -1.97 -0.26
N GLY A 30 10.12 -2.45 0.95
CA GLY A 30 9.85 -1.67 2.14
C GLY A 30 10.14 -2.52 3.37
N GLU A 31 10.54 -1.88 4.47
CA GLU A 31 11.08 -2.53 5.66
C GLU A 31 10.13 -3.61 6.22
N MET A 32 8.83 -3.33 6.31
CA MET A 32 7.81 -4.33 6.68
C MET A 32 7.76 -5.54 5.72
N GLY A 33 8.08 -5.33 4.44
CA GLY A 33 8.19 -6.38 3.43
C GLY A 33 9.45 -7.25 3.57
N GLN A 34 10.53 -6.69 4.11
CA GLN A 34 11.82 -7.36 4.29
C GLN A 34 11.86 -8.30 5.51
N PHE A 35 11.01 -8.04 6.53
CA PHE A 35 10.96 -8.84 7.77
C PHE A 35 9.60 -9.55 7.97
N PRO A 36 9.23 -10.54 7.13
CA PRO A 36 7.90 -11.15 7.14
C PRO A 36 7.51 -11.76 8.49
N ARG A 37 8.45 -12.41 9.19
CA ARG A 37 8.19 -12.99 10.52
C ARG A 37 7.94 -11.94 11.60
N ALA A 38 8.67 -10.81 11.54
CA ALA A 38 8.47 -9.73 12.48
C ALA A 38 7.13 -9.04 12.24
N ARG A 39 6.76 -8.83 10.97
CA ARG A 39 5.45 -8.32 10.55
C ARG A 39 4.30 -9.21 11.04
N GLU A 40 4.38 -10.52 10.79
CA GLU A 40 3.37 -11.48 11.26
C GLU A 40 3.25 -11.49 12.79
N ARG A 41 4.36 -11.38 13.52
CA ARG A 41 4.34 -11.27 14.98
C ARG A 41 3.69 -9.96 15.43
N LEU A 42 4.01 -8.84 14.77
CA LEU A 42 3.41 -7.53 15.08
C LEU A 42 1.89 -7.56 14.86
N PHE A 43 1.44 -8.09 13.72
CA PHE A 43 0.00 -8.21 13.43
C PHE A 43 -0.73 -9.04 14.49
N ARG A 44 -0.12 -10.14 14.94
CA ARG A 44 -0.69 -10.96 16.02
C ARG A 44 -0.75 -10.23 17.36
N VAL A 45 0.23 -9.36 17.67
CA VAL A 45 0.21 -8.56 18.90
C VAL A 45 -0.89 -7.51 18.84
N ILE A 46 -1.10 -6.87 17.69
CA ILE A 46 -2.17 -5.89 17.47
C ILE A 46 -3.53 -6.58 17.62
N ASP A 47 -3.74 -7.70 16.94
CA ASP A 47 -4.97 -8.50 17.03
C ASP A 47 -5.25 -8.96 18.48
N ALA A 48 -4.24 -9.54 19.14
CA ALA A 48 -4.37 -10.00 20.53
C ALA A 48 -4.60 -8.86 21.55
N SER A 49 -4.30 -7.60 21.18
CA SER A 49 -4.57 -6.45 22.06
C SER A 49 -6.05 -6.09 22.11
N GLY A 50 -6.84 -6.49 21.10
CA GLY A 50 -8.25 -6.14 20.97
C GLY A 50 -8.52 -4.64 20.81
N VAL A 51 -7.50 -3.83 20.50
CA VAL A 51 -7.65 -2.39 20.29
C VAL A 51 -8.27 -2.15 18.91
N PRO A 52 -9.49 -1.60 18.83
CA PRO A 52 -10.10 -1.28 17.55
C PRO A 52 -9.45 -0.03 16.95
N GLY A 53 -9.37 0.04 15.62
CA GLY A 53 -8.96 1.25 14.93
C GLY A 53 -7.47 1.58 15.01
N ALA A 54 -6.61 0.57 15.15
CA ALA A 54 -5.17 0.75 15.19
C ALA A 54 -4.61 1.29 13.86
N VAL A 55 -3.66 2.22 13.94
CA VAL A 55 -2.88 2.73 12.80
C VAL A 55 -1.41 2.66 13.15
N LEU A 56 -0.58 2.19 12.22
CA LEU A 56 0.88 2.17 12.36
C LEU A 56 1.48 3.46 11.83
N LEU A 57 2.43 4.03 12.57
CA LEU A 57 3.29 5.12 12.12
C LEU A 57 4.70 4.55 11.97
N SER A 58 5.30 4.68 10.78
CA SER A 58 6.62 4.08 10.47
C SER A 58 7.56 5.05 9.76
N GLY A 59 8.84 4.65 9.61
CA GLY A 59 9.92 5.48 9.07
C GLY A 59 10.97 4.65 8.30
N ASP A 60 12.24 5.08 8.35
CA ASP A 60 13.46 4.44 7.80
C ASP A 60 13.56 4.33 6.26
N ARG A 61 12.44 4.28 5.53
CA ARG A 61 12.43 4.06 4.07
C ARG A 61 12.87 5.25 3.23
N HIS A 62 13.12 6.41 3.84
CA HIS A 62 13.41 7.68 3.14
C HIS A 62 12.36 8.06 2.08
N ILE A 63 11.12 7.59 2.25
CA ILE A 63 9.95 7.95 1.45
C ILE A 63 8.78 8.15 2.39
N SER A 64 7.69 8.71 1.87
CA SER A 64 6.44 8.79 2.61
C SER A 64 5.28 8.26 1.77
N GLU A 65 4.40 7.51 2.41
CA GLU A 65 3.24 6.88 1.78
C GLU A 65 2.24 6.43 2.83
N LEU A 66 1.02 6.13 2.36
CA LEU A 66 0.05 5.39 3.14
C LEU A 66 -0.10 3.99 2.54
N SER A 67 -0.15 2.97 3.39
CA SER A 67 -0.37 1.57 3.01
C SER A 67 -1.56 0.98 3.76
N ARG A 68 -2.26 0.03 3.13
CA ARG A 68 -3.33 -0.76 3.75
C ARG A 68 -3.00 -2.25 3.67
N HIS A 69 -2.89 -2.88 4.83
CA HIS A 69 -2.62 -4.30 4.99
C HIS A 69 -3.92 -5.01 5.35
N ASP A 70 -4.55 -5.61 4.35
CA ASP A 70 -5.81 -6.35 4.51
C ASP A 70 -5.58 -7.77 5.06
N GLU A 71 -4.33 -8.23 5.08
CA GLU A 71 -3.92 -9.50 5.69
C GLU A 71 -3.65 -9.43 7.21
N ALA A 72 -3.71 -8.23 7.81
CA ALA A 72 -3.64 -8.10 9.25
C ALA A 72 -4.91 -8.73 9.85
N ALA A 73 -4.73 -9.67 10.77
CA ALA A 73 -5.80 -10.52 11.28
C ALA A 73 -7.00 -9.68 11.77
N GLY A 74 -8.16 -9.80 11.10
CA GLY A 74 -9.44 -9.24 11.51
C GLY A 74 -9.82 -7.90 10.88
N ASP A 75 -8.85 -7.01 10.62
CA ASP A 75 -9.08 -5.61 10.21
C ASP A 75 -8.09 -5.12 9.15
N SER A 76 -8.52 -4.15 8.33
CA SER A 76 -7.60 -3.40 7.48
C SER A 76 -6.68 -2.54 8.35
N LEU A 77 -5.40 -2.90 8.45
CA LEU A 77 -4.40 -2.14 9.18
C LEU A 77 -3.75 -1.10 8.27
N TYR A 78 -3.94 0.18 8.59
CA TYR A 78 -3.27 1.26 7.89
C TYR A 78 -1.89 1.53 8.47
N GLU A 79 -0.92 1.74 7.60
CA GLU A 79 0.45 2.14 7.93
C GLU A 79 0.77 3.45 7.22
N PHE A 80 1.05 4.49 8.00
CA PHE A 80 1.49 5.78 7.53
C PHE A 80 3.00 5.90 7.70
N THR A 81 3.74 5.74 6.59
CA THR A 81 5.19 5.92 6.57
C THR A 81 5.51 7.38 6.29
N SER A 82 6.32 7.99 7.15
CA SER A 82 6.84 9.35 6.95
C SER A 82 8.33 9.40 7.26
N SER A 83 9.17 9.39 6.22
CA SER A 83 10.63 9.24 6.39
C SER A 83 11.49 10.25 5.62
N GLY A 84 10.89 11.30 5.04
CA GLY A 84 11.60 12.26 4.18
C GLY A 84 12.22 13.48 4.88
N LEU A 85 12.41 13.49 6.20
CA LEU A 85 12.70 14.74 6.93
C LEU A 85 14.01 15.44 6.49
N THR A 86 15.07 14.67 6.21
CA THR A 86 16.38 15.24 5.82
C THR A 86 16.89 14.73 4.48
N HIS A 87 16.43 13.55 4.04
CA HIS A 87 16.84 12.88 2.81
C HIS A 87 15.66 12.08 2.28
N HIS A 88 15.63 11.84 0.96
CA HIS A 88 14.66 10.94 0.34
C HIS A 88 15.34 9.91 -0.58
N ALA A 89 14.77 8.72 -0.67
CA ALA A 89 15.17 7.66 -1.59
C ALA A 89 14.53 7.85 -2.98
N PRO A 90 15.16 7.35 -4.05
CA PRO A 90 14.62 7.47 -5.39
C PRO A 90 13.38 6.59 -5.61
N MET A 91 12.42 7.06 -6.43
CA MET A 91 11.10 6.42 -6.58
C MET A 91 11.11 4.94 -7.00
N HIS A 92 12.10 4.52 -7.79
CA HIS A 92 12.19 3.16 -8.34
C HIS A 92 12.49 2.08 -7.29
N GLU A 93 12.93 2.46 -6.10
CA GLU A 93 13.19 1.57 -4.97
C GLU A 93 11.94 1.32 -4.12
N ALA A 94 10.80 1.93 -4.43
CA ALA A 94 9.60 1.89 -3.60
C ALA A 94 8.45 1.13 -4.28
N ALA A 95 8.67 -0.11 -4.71
CA ALA A 95 7.55 -0.96 -5.10
C ALA A 95 6.74 -1.38 -3.85
N ASN A 96 5.46 -1.04 -3.81
CA ASN A 96 4.55 -1.46 -2.73
C ASN A 96 3.14 -1.72 -3.28
N ARG A 97 2.66 -2.96 -3.15
CA ARG A 97 1.32 -3.39 -3.59
C ARG A 97 0.19 -2.95 -2.63
N HIS A 98 0.55 -2.57 -1.39
CA HIS A 98 -0.38 -2.16 -0.35
C HIS A 98 -0.64 -0.65 -0.36
N ARG A 99 0.01 0.12 -1.25
CA ARG A 99 -0.04 1.57 -1.26
C ARG A 99 -1.44 2.09 -1.55
N VAL A 100 -1.88 3.05 -0.74
CA VAL A 100 -3.07 3.85 -0.93
C VAL A 100 -2.63 5.28 -1.23
N GLY A 101 -2.90 5.75 -2.44
CA GLY A 101 -2.53 7.10 -2.87
C GLY A 101 -1.08 7.21 -3.40
N PRO A 102 -0.52 8.43 -3.44
CA PRO A 102 0.77 8.70 -4.07
C PRO A 102 1.95 8.20 -3.24
N LEU A 103 3.05 7.87 -3.91
CA LEU A 103 4.37 7.76 -3.31
C LEU A 103 4.99 9.15 -3.22
N VAL A 104 5.48 9.54 -2.05
CA VAL A 104 6.22 10.80 -1.87
C VAL A 104 7.71 10.50 -1.69
N ALA A 105 8.50 10.87 -2.71
CA ALA A 105 9.96 10.81 -2.72
C ALA A 105 10.54 12.24 -2.76
N ALA A 106 10.31 12.99 -1.69
CA ALA A 106 10.73 14.39 -1.53
C ALA A 106 11.02 14.68 -0.05
N LEU A 107 11.64 15.83 0.24
CA LEU A 107 11.75 16.28 1.63
C LEU A 107 10.37 16.58 2.20
N ASN A 108 10.03 15.97 3.35
CA ASN A 108 8.69 16.07 3.89
C ASN A 108 8.59 15.69 5.38
N TYR A 109 7.42 15.97 5.97
CA TYR A 109 6.99 15.44 7.27
C TYR A 109 5.54 14.97 7.21
N GLY A 110 5.20 14.01 8.07
CA GLY A 110 3.85 13.50 8.25
C GLY A 110 3.06 14.29 9.29
N LEU A 111 1.78 14.51 9.03
CA LEU A 111 0.82 15.11 9.95
C LEU A 111 -0.42 14.22 10.02
N VAL A 112 -0.81 13.83 11.23
CA VAL A 112 -2.07 13.14 11.48
C VAL A 112 -2.95 14.07 12.30
N THR A 113 -4.08 14.47 11.72
CA THR A 113 -5.10 15.26 12.42
C THR A 113 -6.28 14.37 12.75
N ILE A 114 -6.70 14.36 14.03
CA ILE A 114 -7.91 13.66 14.45
C ILE A 114 -8.97 14.69 14.79
N ASP A 115 -10.08 14.66 14.08
CA ASP A 115 -11.25 15.48 14.38
C ASP A 115 -12.22 14.69 15.24
N TRP A 116 -12.11 14.89 16.56
CA TRP A 116 -12.99 14.28 17.56
C TRP A 116 -14.39 14.91 17.61
N ALA A 117 -14.58 16.09 17.01
CA ALA A 117 -15.87 16.78 16.95
C ALA A 117 -16.70 16.36 15.73
N ALA A 118 -16.07 15.78 14.71
CA ALA A 118 -16.75 15.20 13.56
C ALA A 118 -17.58 13.96 13.95
N ASP A 119 -18.70 13.78 13.24
CA ASP A 119 -19.55 12.58 13.32
C ASP A 119 -19.75 11.99 11.90
N PRO A 120 -19.13 10.85 11.56
CA PRO A 120 -18.22 10.06 12.40
C PRO A 120 -16.86 10.75 12.61
N VAL A 121 -16.16 10.42 13.71
CA VAL A 121 -14.78 10.88 13.99
C VAL A 121 -13.88 10.59 12.78
N THR A 122 -13.03 11.53 12.40
CA THR A 122 -12.14 11.39 11.23
C THR A 122 -10.66 11.49 11.59
N LEU A 123 -9.84 10.79 10.82
CA LEU A 123 -8.39 10.85 10.83
C LEU A 123 -7.94 11.30 9.45
N ARG A 124 -7.19 12.40 9.40
CA ARG A 124 -6.57 12.93 8.18
C ARG A 124 -5.08 12.74 8.23
N PHE A 125 -4.55 11.99 7.27
CA PHE A 125 -3.14 11.70 7.05
C PHE A 125 -2.61 12.61 5.95
N GLU A 126 -1.60 13.40 6.28
CA GLU A 126 -1.01 14.32 5.33
C GLU A 126 0.50 14.17 5.30
N VAL A 127 1.07 14.17 4.09
CA VAL A 127 2.49 14.40 3.90
C VAL A 127 2.66 15.83 3.43
N ARG A 128 3.44 16.61 4.15
CA ARG A 128 3.70 18.02 3.88
C ARG A 128 5.15 18.21 3.46
N GLY A 129 5.37 18.97 2.38
CA GLY A 129 6.71 19.34 1.93
C GLY A 129 7.32 20.48 2.75
N THR A 130 8.47 20.97 2.30
CA THR A 130 9.24 22.01 3.01
C THR A 130 8.52 23.36 3.05
N ASP A 131 7.66 23.63 2.08
CA ASP A 131 6.88 24.87 1.98
C ASP A 131 5.45 24.67 2.52
N ASN A 132 5.22 23.60 3.30
CA ASN A 132 3.92 23.19 3.84
C ASN A 132 2.87 22.82 2.77
N GLU A 133 3.31 22.63 1.52
CA GLU A 133 2.47 22.12 0.44
C GLU A 133 2.05 20.67 0.71
N THR A 134 0.82 20.34 0.36
CA THR A 134 0.29 18.98 0.52
C THR A 134 0.80 18.07 -0.59
N LEU A 135 1.59 17.05 -0.22
CA LEU A 135 2.13 16.04 -1.13
C LEU A 135 1.31 14.74 -1.11
N LEU A 136 0.66 14.45 0.02
CA LEU A 136 -0.31 13.37 0.19
C LEU A 136 -1.41 13.89 1.12
N ASP A 137 -2.66 13.55 0.82
CA ASP A 137 -3.82 13.79 1.67
C ASP A 137 -4.75 12.58 1.60
N HIS A 138 -5.06 12.01 2.76
CA HIS A 138 -6.00 10.92 2.85
C HIS A 138 -6.80 11.04 4.14
N THR A 139 -8.13 10.97 4.04
CA THR A 139 -9.02 11.04 5.21
C THR A 139 -9.79 9.74 5.33
N LEU A 140 -9.85 9.21 6.55
CA LEU A 140 -10.60 8.02 6.93
C LEU A 140 -11.54 8.37 8.09
N SER A 141 -12.70 7.72 8.17
CA SER A 141 -13.45 7.70 9.42
C SER A 141 -12.78 6.71 10.39
N LEU A 142 -12.84 6.98 11.70
CA LEU A 142 -12.37 6.04 12.71
C LEU A 142 -13.08 4.68 12.59
N SER A 143 -14.37 4.70 12.22
CA SER A 143 -15.16 3.49 11.96
C SER A 143 -14.64 2.67 10.77
N ALA A 144 -13.98 3.28 9.78
CA ALA A 144 -13.39 2.55 8.65
C ALA A 144 -12.13 1.77 9.03
N LEU A 145 -11.59 1.99 10.24
CA LEU A 145 -10.46 1.26 10.81
C LEU A 145 -10.92 0.12 11.73
N GLN A 146 -12.21 -0.05 11.93
CA GLN A 146 -12.80 -1.04 12.82
C GLN A 146 -13.38 -2.21 12.01
N PRO A 147 -13.51 -3.41 12.61
CA PRO A 147 -14.11 -4.53 11.92
C PRO A 147 -15.56 -4.20 11.58
N SER A 148 -16.01 -4.59 10.39
CA SER A 148 -17.40 -4.40 9.94
C SER A 148 -18.43 -5.24 10.70
N GLY A 149 -18.13 -5.72 11.91
CA GLY A 149 -19.01 -6.53 12.75
C GLY A 149 -18.81 -6.23 14.24
N GLY A 150 -19.73 -5.47 14.82
CA GLY A 150 -19.75 -5.15 16.25
C GLY A 150 -21.03 -4.41 16.65
N SER A 151 -22.17 -5.09 16.56
CA SER A 151 -23.42 -4.73 17.26
C SER A 151 -24.09 -6.00 17.75
#